data_AF-A0A511FM43-F1
#
_entry.id   AF-A0A511FM43-F1
#
_cell.length_a   1.000
_cell.length_b   1.000
_cell.length_c   1.000
_cell.angle_alpha   90.00
_cell.angle_beta   90.00
_cell.angle_gamma   90.00
#
_symmetry.space_group_name_H-M   'P 1'
#
loop_
_entity.id
_entity.type
_entity.pdbx_description
1 polymer ?
#
loop_
_entity_poly.entity_id
_entity_poly.type
_entity_poly.pdbx_seq_one_letter_code
_entity_poly.pdbx_strand_id
1 'polypeptide(L)' 'MPDKVLIAFQKIRQAVEQNCENMGDRFAEEAVRIHHGEAPERGIYGNATERDHEMLREEGVDVVAIPWVRRTDS' A
#
# COMPACT_ATOMS: atom_id res chain seq x y z
N MET A 1 -19.78 -5.73 9.11
CA MET A 1 -19.12 -4.40 9.14
C MET A 1 -20.19 -3.35 8.91
N PRO A 2 -20.29 -2.28 9.72
CA PRO A 2 -21.25 -1.20 9.46
C PRO A 2 -20.91 -0.48 8.15
N ASP A 3 -21.93 -0.07 7.37
CA ASP A 3 -21.75 0.58 6.06
C ASP A 3 -20.81 1.79 6.09
N LYS A 4 -20.83 2.55 7.19
CA LYS A 4 -19.95 3.70 7.40
C LYS A 4 -18.46 3.35 7.36
N VAL A 5 -18.09 2.14 7.81
CA VAL A 5 -16.70 1.65 7.81
C VAL A 5 -16.24 1.31 6.39
N LEU A 6 -17.12 0.70 5.58
CA LEU A 6 -16.83 0.41 4.17
C LEU A 6 -16.62 1.70 3.38
N ILE A 7 -17.47 2.71 3.60
CA ILE A 7 -17.33 4.03 2.98
C ILE A 7 -16.00 4.68 3.38
N ALA A 8 -15.57 4.53 4.64
CA ALA A 8 -14.28 5.06 5.10
C ALA A 8 -13.10 4.40 4.36
N PHE A 9 -13.09 3.07 4.22
CA PHE A 9 -12.03 2.36 3.47
C PHE A 9 -12.00 2.76 1.99
N GLN A 10 -13.16 2.95 1.36
CA GLN A 10 -13.23 3.43 -0.02
C GLN A 10 -12.62 4.83 -0.19
N LYS A 11 -12.88 5.74 0.76
CA LYS A 11 -12.28 7.08 0.75
C LYS A 11 -10.77 7.05 0.94
N ILE A 12 -10.28 6.22 1.85
CA ILE A 12 -8.84 6.03 2.07
C ILE A 12 -8.19 5.51 0.78
N ARG A 13 -8.76 4.46 0.18
CA ARG A 13 -8.29 3.93 -1.10
C ARG A 13 -8.22 5.03 -2.17
N GLN A 14 -9.30 5.79 -2.34
CA GLN A 14 -9.36 6.85 -3.34
C GLN A 14 -8.28 7.93 -3.10
N ALA A 15 -8.00 8.27 -1.84
CA ALA A 15 -6.92 9.20 -1.51
C ALA A 15 -5.54 8.62 -1.85
N VAL A 16 -5.29 7.34 -1.56
CA VAL A 16 -4.04 6.66 -1.92
C VAL A 16 -3.86 6.62 -3.43
N GLU A 17 -4.88 6.19 -4.19
CA GLU A 17 -4.82 6.12 -5.66
C GLU A 17 -4.57 7.49 -6.32
N GLN A 18 -4.97 8.60 -5.69
CA GLN A 18 -4.77 9.95 -6.22
C GLN A 18 -3.42 10.58 -5.85
N ASN A 19 -2.84 10.20 -4.72
CA ASN A 19 -1.64 10.87 -4.17
C ASN A 19 -0.39 9.98 -4.21
N CYS A 20 -0.54 8.68 -4.43
CA CYS A 20 0.54 7.71 -4.42
C CYS A 20 0.69 7.05 -5.80
N GLU A 21 1.90 6.63 -6.11
CA GLU A 21 2.21 5.89 -7.33
C GLU A 21 1.96 4.38 -7.14
N ASN A 22 1.30 3.75 -8.10
CA ASN A 22 1.02 2.32 -8.07
C ASN A 22 2.22 1.51 -8.57
N MET A 23 2.84 0.76 -7.67
CA MET A 23 3.99 -0.11 -7.97
C MET A 23 3.59 -1.53 -8.35
N GLY A 24 2.32 -1.91 -8.16
CA GLY A 24 1.86 -3.28 -8.33
C GLY A 24 2.69 -4.24 -7.48
N ASP A 25 3.21 -5.29 -8.10
CA ASP A 25 3.98 -6.35 -7.42
C ASP A 25 5.41 -5.92 -7.05
N ARG A 26 5.88 -4.76 -7.53
CA ARG A 26 7.21 -4.22 -7.20
C ARG A 26 7.21 -3.34 -5.96
N PHE A 27 6.07 -3.25 -5.26
CA PHE A 27 5.91 -2.36 -4.11
C PHE A 27 6.97 -2.60 -3.04
N ALA A 28 7.24 -3.86 -2.70
CA ALA A 28 8.16 -4.19 -1.63
C ALA A 28 9.61 -3.79 -1.95
N GLU A 29 10.07 -4.09 -3.17
CA GLU A 29 11.39 -3.68 -3.66
C GLU A 29 11.54 -2.15 -3.66
N GLU A 30 10.54 -1.43 -4.20
CA GLU A 30 10.58 0.03 -4.24
C GLU A 30 10.52 0.66 -2.84
N ALA A 31 9.76 0.08 -1.91
CA ALA A 31 9.68 0.59 -0.54
C ALA A 31 11.04 0.47 0.19
N VAL A 32 11.74 -0.64 0.02
CA VAL A 32 13.11 -0.84 0.53
C VAL A 32 14.09 0.15 -0.11
N ARG A 33 14.01 0.33 -1.43
CA ARG A 33 14.87 1.32 -2.13
C ARG A 33 14.63 2.75 -1.65
N ILE A 34 13.38 3.14 -1.41
CA ILE A 34 13.06 4.46 -0.85
C ILE A 34 13.60 4.58 0.58
N HIS A 35 13.45 3.53 1.40
CA HIS A 35 13.95 3.51 2.78
C HIS A 35 15.47 3.69 2.86
N HIS A 36 16.23 3.05 1.96
CA HIS A 36 17.69 3.18 1.88
C HIS A 36 18.16 4.44 1.12
N GLY A 37 17.24 5.25 0.58
CA GLY A 37 17.56 6.45 -0.21
C GLY A 37 18.08 6.17 -1.62
N GLU A 38 17.91 4.95 -2.13
CA GLU A 38 18.26 4.54 -3.50
C GLU A 38 17.21 4.91 -4.55
N ALA A 39 16.05 5.41 -4.08
CA ALA A 39 14.98 5.95 -4.90
C ALA A 39 14.41 7.24 -4.27
N PRO A 40 13.84 8.16 -5.08
CA PRO A 40 13.24 9.38 -4.56
C PRO A 40 12.09 9.10 -3.60
N GLU A 41 12.06 9.84 -2.48
CA GLU A 41 10.98 9.80 -1.51
C GLU A 41 9.66 10.25 -2.14
N ARG A 42 8.68 9.35 -2.17
CA ARG A 42 7.34 9.57 -2.72
C ARG A 42 6.36 8.56 -2.13
N GLY A 43 5.07 8.92 -2.14
CA GLY A 43 4.02 7.98 -1.74
C GLY A 43 3.89 6.86 -2.76
N ILE A 44 3.96 5.61 -2.32
CA ILE A 44 3.78 4.43 -3.16
C ILE A 44 2.76 3.48 -2.56
N TYR A 45 2.07 2.72 -3.41
CA TYR A 45 1.19 1.64 -3.00
C TYR A 45 1.26 0.49 -3.99
N GLY A 46 0.88 -0.70 -3.56
CA GLY A 46 0.83 -1.86 -4.44
C GLY A 46 0.50 -3.13 -3.67
N ASN A 47 0.88 -4.26 -4.26
CA ASN A 47 0.66 -5.57 -3.68
C ASN A 47 1.91 -6.01 -2.93
N ALA A 48 1.71 -6.70 -1.82
CA ALA A 48 2.76 -7.38 -1.09
C ALA A 48 2.27 -8.79 -0.75
N THR A 49 3.13 -9.78 -0.96
CA THR A 49 2.91 -11.14 -0.47
C THR A 49 3.30 -11.23 1.01
N GLU A 50 2.96 -12.33 1.67
CA GLU A 50 3.40 -12.59 3.05
C GLU A 50 4.92 -12.54 3.18
N ARG A 51 5.63 -13.08 2.18
CA ARG A 51 7.10 -13.04 2.13
C ARG A 51 7.62 -11.61 2.02
N ASP A 52 6.96 -10.77 1.23
CA ASP A 52 7.34 -9.37 1.09
C ASP A 52 7.11 -8.61 2.40
N HIS A 53 6.03 -8.91 3.12
CA HIS A 53 5.80 -8.33 4.45
C HIS A 53 6.89 -8.69 5.45
N GLU A 54 7.36 -9.94 5.45
CA GLU A 54 8.47 -10.36 6.28
C GLU A 54 9.77 -9.62 5.92
N MET A 55 10.08 -9.53 4.62
CA MET A 55 11.23 -8.77 4.12
C MET A 55 11.16 -7.29 4.54
N LEU A 56 10.01 -6.63 4.34
CA LEU A 56 9.82 -5.23 4.72
C LEU A 56 10.01 -5.02 6.24
N ARG A 57 9.53 -5.96 7.05
CA ARG A 57 9.72 -5.92 8.51
C ARG A 57 11.19 -6.10 8.91
N GLU A 58 11.92 -6.99 8.26
CA GLU A 58 13.35 -7.22 8.52
C GLU A 58 14.21 -6.03 8.12
N GLU A 59 13.88 -5.39 7.00
CA GLU A 59 14.51 -4.16 6.50
C GLU A 59 14.12 -2.91 7.33
N GLY A 60 13.13 -3.01 8.23
CA GLY A 60 12.66 -1.89 9.03
C GLY A 60 11.78 -0.89 8.27
N VAL A 61 11.15 -1.34 7.18
CA VAL A 61 10.25 -0.55 6.35
C VAL A 61 8.84 -0.61 6.92
N ASP A 62 8.36 0.53 7.43
CA ASP A 62 6.99 0.66 7.93
C ASP A 62 5.98 0.72 6.78
N VAL A 63 5.09 -0.29 6.71
CA VAL A 63 4.01 -0.36 5.73
C VAL A 63 2.66 -0.61 6.39
N VAL A 64 1.59 -0.10 5.77
CA VAL A 64 0.22 -0.29 6.26
C VAL A 64 -0.58 -1.12 5.27
N ALA A 65 -1.07 -2.28 5.73
CA ALA A 65 -2.03 -3.09 4.98
C ALA A 65 -3.43 -2.48 5.09
N ILE A 66 -3.96 -1.99 3.97
CA ILE A 66 -5.32 -1.45 3.89
C ILE A 66 -6.24 -2.54 3.31
N PRO A 67 -7.40 -2.82 3.93
CA PRO A 67 -8.41 -3.71 3.35
C PRO A 67 -8.85 -3.17 1.99
N TRP A 68 -8.43 -3.85 0.91
CA TRP A 68 -8.79 -3.44 -0.45
C TRP A 68 -10.21 -3.90 -0.78
N VAL A 69 -11.17 -3.17 -0.22
CA VAL A 69 -12.59 -3.40 -0.50
C VAL A 69 -12.81 -3.10 -1.98
N ARG A 70 -13.03 -4.14 -2.79
CA ARG A 70 -13.55 -3.98 -4.15
C ARG A 70 -14.82 -3.15 -4.04
N ARG A 71 -15.01 -2.15 -4.90
CA ARG A 71 -16.36 -1.62 -5.10
C ARG A 71 -17.21 -2.85 -5.43
N THR A 72 -18.26 -3.10 -4.66
CA THR A 72 -19.26 -4.10 -5.05
C THR A 72 -19.64 -3.77 -6.49
N ASP A 73 -19.27 -4.67 -7.40
CA ASP A 73 -19.70 -4.60 -8.79
C ASP A 73 -21.22 -4.51 -8.76
N SER A 74 -21.76 -3.42 -9.30
CA SER A 74 -23.18 -3.30 -9.64
C SER A 74 -23.35 -3.67 -11.11
#